data_AF-A0A7Y2BAP0-F1
#
_entry.id   AF-A0A7Y2BAP0-F1
#
_cell.length_a   1.000
_cell.length_b   1.000
_cell.length_c   1.000
_cell.angle_alpha   90.00
_cell.angle_beta   90.00
_cell.angle_gamma   90.00
#
_symmetry.space_group_name_H-M   'P 1'
#
loop_
_entity.id
_entity.type
_entity.pdbx_description
1 polymer ?
#
loop_
_entity_poly.entity_id
_entity_poly.type
_entity_poly.pdbx_seq_one_letter_code
_entity_poly.pdbx_strand_id
1 'polypeptide(L)'
;MKIKFTQLGFFFLMVFAFAQLGAQNVNILRVNSPASITGDYPINLTTGWGQQLMTELSGTATFADDGEGTVTDGCDGTITNISGKIAFVDRGNCEFGVKALASENAGAVATIICNNVTGEFFPGVGTVGDQVSTPVAGMSLEDCMTVRTEAEGGDIDITLLYIEEPCPTPSYGPEVIWGNESGQGDFDGGLNGWTISCESDTCFGWTIDPTVLQNGSFATGVNISTPTMCNGAVVMDSDYLDNLGGGVPAIGTGICPANCVGSLISPVIDLTAITDLSGLFIEFDQQTRQFASTYQVILSKNGGVSWPDT
;
A
#
# COMPACT_ATOMS: atom_id res chain seq x y z
N MET A 1 -56.41 -9.17 25.28
CA MET A 1 -55.22 -9.24 26.13
C MET A 1 -54.66 -7.82 26.26
N LYS A 2 -54.65 -7.25 27.47
CA LYS A 2 -54.28 -5.85 27.74
C LYS A 2 -52.78 -5.78 28.06
N ILE A 3 -52.00 -4.97 27.34
CA ILE A 3 -50.63 -4.63 27.73
C ILE A 3 -50.58 -3.11 27.98
N LYS A 4 -50.13 -2.74 29.18
CA LYS A 4 -50.09 -1.36 29.69
C LYS A 4 -48.79 -0.67 29.27
N PHE A 5 -48.93 0.46 28.59
CA PHE A 5 -47.92 1.52 28.46
C PHE A 5 -47.65 2.16 29.82
N THR A 6 -46.65 1.69 30.57
CA THR A 6 -46.02 2.46 31.66
C THR A 6 -44.72 1.77 32.07
N GLN A 7 -43.68 1.98 31.28
CA GLN A 7 -42.28 1.98 31.72
C GLN A 7 -41.49 2.57 30.56
N LEU A 8 -41.49 3.91 30.50
CA LEU A 8 -40.59 4.67 29.66
C LEU A 8 -39.20 4.50 30.26
N GLY A 9 -38.58 3.34 29.98
CA GLY A 9 -37.17 3.13 30.25
C GLY A 9 -36.40 4.15 29.41
N PHE A 10 -35.72 5.07 30.10
CA PHE A 10 -34.71 5.94 29.50
C PHE A 10 -33.71 5.04 28.76
N PHE A 11 -33.88 4.91 27.45
CA PHE A 11 -32.91 4.26 26.59
C PHE A 11 -31.77 5.28 26.42
N PHE A 12 -30.88 5.33 27.40
CA PHE A 12 -29.61 6.01 27.26
C PHE A 12 -28.81 5.16 26.28
N LEU A 13 -28.93 5.49 24.99
CA LEU A 13 -28.07 4.92 23.95
C LEU A 13 -26.66 5.44 24.23
N MET A 14 -25.93 4.74 25.11
CA MET A 14 -24.48 4.85 25.18
C MET A 14 -23.96 4.33 23.84
N VAL A 15 -23.79 5.26 22.90
CA VAL A 15 -22.94 5.05 21.74
C VAL A 15 -21.53 4.96 22.31
N PHE A 16 -21.12 3.76 22.69
CA PHE A 16 -19.70 3.43 22.72
C PHE A 16 -19.25 3.47 21.26
N ALA A 17 -18.79 4.64 20.82
CA ALA A 17 -17.81 4.68 19.76
C ALA A 17 -16.59 3.94 20.31
N PHE A 18 -16.54 2.62 20.11
CA PHE A 18 -15.27 1.93 20.06
C PHE A 18 -14.57 2.54 18.86
N ALA A 19 -13.84 3.63 19.09
CA ALA A 19 -12.66 3.87 18.30
C ALA A 19 -11.80 2.64 18.53
N GLN A 20 -11.81 1.71 17.57
CA GLN A 20 -10.67 0.82 17.42
C GLN A 20 -9.50 1.78 17.25
N LEU A 21 -8.73 1.97 18.32
CA LEU A 21 -7.33 2.32 18.20
C LEU A 21 -6.69 1.11 17.52
N GLY A 22 -6.87 0.99 16.21
CA GLY A 22 -5.93 0.24 15.41
C GLY A 22 -4.60 0.94 15.67
N ALA A 23 -3.67 0.26 16.33
CA ALA A 23 -2.30 0.69 16.29
C ALA A 23 -1.94 0.74 14.79
N GLN A 24 -1.85 1.93 14.22
CA GLN A 24 -1.24 2.08 12.90
C GLN A 24 0.19 1.55 13.07
N ASN A 25 0.63 0.67 12.18
CA ASN A 25 2.01 0.21 12.21
C ASN A 25 2.85 1.34 11.62
N VAL A 26 3.17 2.33 12.46
CA VAL A 26 4.01 3.45 12.07
C VAL A 26 5.46 3.00 12.11
N ASN A 27 6.20 3.28 11.04
CA ASN A 27 7.63 3.00 10.99
C ASN A 27 8.37 3.79 12.08
N ILE A 28 9.50 3.28 12.52
CA ILE A 28 10.22 3.85 13.68
C ILE A 28 11.63 4.26 13.27
N LEU A 29 12.04 5.45 13.70
CA LEU A 29 13.44 5.80 13.83
C LEU A 29 13.86 5.50 15.27
N ARG A 30 14.78 4.55 15.43
CA ARG A 30 15.43 4.29 16.72
C ARG A 30 16.73 5.06 16.80
N VAL A 31 16.87 5.93 17.79
CA VAL A 31 18.17 6.54 18.12
C VAL A 31 18.93 5.60 19.04
N ASN A 32 20.08 5.11 18.57
CA ASN A 32 20.96 4.20 19.31
C ASN A 32 21.96 4.96 20.20
N SER A 33 22.41 6.15 19.78
CA SER A 33 23.36 7.01 20.48
C SER A 33 23.18 8.47 19.99
N PRO A 34 23.36 9.49 20.84
CA PRO A 34 23.78 9.45 22.24
C PRO A 34 22.66 9.06 23.20
N ALA A 35 23.04 8.61 24.41
CA ALA A 35 22.12 8.17 25.46
C ALA A 35 21.13 9.25 25.93
N SER A 36 21.41 10.53 25.69
CA SER A 36 20.54 11.65 26.04
C SER A 36 19.23 11.66 25.26
N ILE A 37 19.21 11.11 24.04
CA ILE A 37 18.06 11.09 23.13
C ILE A 37 17.73 9.68 22.61
N THR A 38 18.32 8.63 23.18
CA THR A 38 17.98 7.24 22.84
C THR A 38 16.48 7.00 23.02
N GLY A 39 15.85 6.45 21.99
CA GLY A 39 14.41 6.22 21.96
C GLY A 39 13.90 5.86 20.57
N ASP A 40 12.63 5.50 20.52
CA ASP A 40 11.90 5.17 19.30
C ASP A 40 10.98 6.35 18.94
N TYR A 41 11.16 6.90 17.75
CA TYR A 41 10.45 8.06 17.24
C TYR A 41 9.65 7.66 16.00
N PRO A 42 8.33 7.93 15.95
CA PRO A 42 7.52 7.61 14.78
C PRO A 42 7.98 8.38 13.54
N ILE A 43 8.03 7.68 12.42
CA ILE A 43 8.31 8.24 11.09
C ILE A 43 7.34 7.69 10.06
N ASN A 44 7.07 8.48 9.03
CA ASN A 44 6.27 8.07 7.88
C ASN A 44 7.18 7.88 6.67
N LEU A 45 7.47 6.64 6.30
CA LEU A 45 8.16 6.34 5.04
C LEU A 45 7.28 6.74 3.86
N THR A 46 7.89 7.29 2.81
CA THR A 46 7.17 7.66 1.59
C THR A 46 6.79 6.43 0.79
N THR A 47 5.53 6.33 0.38
CA THR A 47 5.05 5.28 -0.52
C THR A 47 4.93 5.80 -1.95
N GLY A 48 5.43 5.06 -2.92
CA GLY A 48 5.28 5.39 -4.35
C GLY A 48 6.31 6.37 -4.91
N TRP A 49 7.30 6.79 -4.13
CA TRP A 49 8.48 7.54 -4.57
C TRP A 49 9.62 7.40 -3.55
N GLY A 50 10.84 7.70 -3.97
CA GLY A 50 12.03 7.28 -3.25
C GLY A 50 12.18 5.75 -3.23
N GLN A 51 13.30 5.27 -2.71
CA GLN A 51 13.46 3.83 -2.49
C GLN A 51 12.55 3.37 -1.35
N GLN A 52 11.76 2.32 -1.61
CA GLN A 52 11.01 1.66 -0.55
C GLN A 52 11.97 0.89 0.36
N LEU A 53 11.95 1.23 1.65
CA LEU A 53 12.72 0.51 2.65
C LEU A 53 12.02 -0.83 2.92
N MET A 54 12.71 -1.95 2.70
CA MET A 54 12.15 -3.30 2.91
C MET A 54 12.80 -4.04 4.08
N THR A 55 13.86 -3.48 4.65
CA THR A 55 14.63 -4.01 5.77
C THR A 55 15.12 -2.86 6.63
N GLU A 56 15.53 -3.14 7.86
CA GLU A 56 16.14 -2.11 8.71
C GLU A 56 17.37 -1.47 8.05
N LEU A 57 17.52 -0.15 8.23
CA LEU A 57 18.69 0.60 7.78
C LEU A 57 19.33 1.30 8.97
N SER A 58 20.55 0.89 9.33
CA SER A 58 21.34 1.53 10.38
C SER A 58 22.45 2.39 9.80
N GLY A 59 22.74 3.52 10.44
CA GLY A 59 23.81 4.41 10.03
C GLY A 59 24.01 5.58 10.97
N THR A 60 25.05 6.35 10.69
CA THR A 60 25.23 7.67 11.31
C THR A 60 24.28 8.67 10.65
N ALA A 61 23.80 9.64 11.43
CA ALA A 61 22.89 10.66 10.95
C ALA A 61 23.26 12.04 11.50
N THR A 62 22.99 13.07 10.71
CA THR A 62 23.18 14.48 11.09
C THR A 62 22.26 15.35 10.24
N PHE A 63 22.09 16.62 10.61
CA PHE A 63 21.38 17.58 9.77
C PHE A 63 22.22 17.92 8.54
N ALA A 64 21.58 17.97 7.37
CA ALA A 64 22.20 18.53 6.18
C ALA A 64 22.62 19.98 6.45
N ASP A 65 23.73 20.42 5.86
CA ASP A 65 24.17 21.81 5.88
C ASP A 65 24.54 22.22 4.45
N ASP A 66 23.69 23.04 3.83
CA ASP A 66 23.90 23.56 2.48
C ASP A 66 24.67 24.89 2.46
N GLY A 67 24.89 25.50 3.63
CA GLY A 67 25.63 26.74 3.80
C GLY A 67 24.91 28.03 3.38
N GLU A 68 23.63 27.97 2.96
CA GLU A 68 22.87 29.14 2.49
C GLU A 68 21.49 29.24 3.15
N GLY A 69 21.00 30.47 3.34
CA GLY A 69 19.64 30.71 3.85
C GLY A 69 19.30 29.95 5.14
N THR A 70 18.31 29.06 5.07
CA THR A 70 18.04 28.08 6.14
C THR A 70 18.90 26.85 5.89
N VAL A 71 20.09 26.85 6.48
CA VAL A 71 21.18 25.92 6.11
C VAL A 71 20.82 24.43 6.16
N THR A 72 19.82 24.07 6.97
CA THR A 72 19.35 22.70 7.17
C THR A 72 18.25 22.25 6.23
N ASP A 73 17.80 23.10 5.30
CA ASP A 73 16.65 22.83 4.44
C ASP A 73 17.04 22.32 3.04
N GLY A 74 18.32 22.39 2.66
CA GLY A 74 18.87 21.77 1.45
C GLY A 74 18.31 22.35 0.14
N CYS A 75 17.94 23.62 0.14
CA CYS A 75 17.26 24.25 -0.99
C CYS A 75 18.17 25.09 -1.89
N ASP A 76 19.13 25.80 -1.32
CA ASP A 76 19.79 26.92 -2.00
C ASP A 76 21.30 26.68 -2.20
N GLY A 77 21.92 25.86 -1.34
CA GLY A 77 23.36 25.68 -1.31
C GLY A 77 23.87 24.30 -1.76
N THR A 78 25.12 23.99 -1.40
CA THR A 78 25.76 22.69 -1.67
C THR A 78 26.00 21.94 -0.38
N ILE A 79 25.36 20.78 -0.24
CA ILE A 79 25.50 19.94 0.94
C ILE A 79 26.78 19.11 0.86
N THR A 80 27.59 19.10 1.92
CA THR A 80 28.91 18.42 1.93
C THR A 80 29.15 17.51 3.14
N ASN A 81 28.26 17.49 4.14
CA ASN A 81 28.49 16.89 5.45
C ASN A 81 27.78 15.53 5.68
N ILE A 82 27.00 15.04 4.71
CA ILE A 82 26.11 13.86 4.83
C ILE A 82 26.50 12.65 3.97
N SER A 83 27.68 12.65 3.34
CA SER A 83 28.11 11.51 2.51
C SER A 83 28.20 10.21 3.33
N GLY A 84 27.47 9.18 2.91
CA GLY A 84 27.36 7.89 3.61
C GLY A 84 26.45 7.91 4.84
N LYS A 85 25.77 9.02 5.14
CA LYS A 85 24.95 9.21 6.34
C LYS A 85 23.47 9.25 6.01
N ILE A 86 22.63 9.12 7.03
CA ILE A 86 21.21 9.44 6.95
C ILE A 86 21.06 10.95 7.23
N ALA A 87 20.42 11.68 6.32
CA ALA A 87 20.32 13.13 6.41
C ALA A 87 18.99 13.55 7.07
N PHE A 88 19.04 14.41 8.09
CA PHE A 88 17.89 15.19 8.52
C PHE A 88 17.83 16.50 7.74
N VAL A 89 16.66 16.84 7.19
CA VAL A 89 16.46 18.05 6.39
C VAL A 89 15.19 18.75 6.80
N ASP A 90 15.23 20.07 6.93
CA ASP A 90 14.07 20.84 7.33
C ASP A 90 13.04 21.01 6.20
N ARG A 91 11.77 20.88 6.56
CA ARG A 91 10.67 21.39 5.74
C ARG A 91 10.79 22.91 5.65
N GLY A 92 10.85 23.43 4.43
CA GLY A 92 11.21 24.82 4.18
C GLY A 92 10.92 25.27 2.76
N ASN A 93 11.87 25.98 2.16
CA ASN A 93 11.65 26.88 1.02
C ASN A 93 11.40 26.18 -0.33
N CYS A 94 11.80 24.92 -0.46
CA CYS A 94 11.67 24.12 -1.67
C CYS A 94 10.87 22.83 -1.44
N GLU A 95 10.51 22.16 -2.53
CA GLU A 95 9.72 20.92 -2.51
C GLU A 95 10.49 19.75 -1.87
N PHE A 96 9.76 18.79 -1.29
CA PHE A 96 10.35 17.64 -0.60
C PHE A 96 11.21 16.76 -1.51
N GLY A 97 10.78 16.54 -2.77
CA GLY A 97 11.58 15.83 -3.76
C GLY A 97 12.91 16.51 -4.05
N VAL A 98 12.95 17.85 -4.07
CA VAL A 98 14.20 18.62 -4.25
C VAL A 98 15.15 18.38 -3.07
N LYS A 99 14.62 18.43 -1.85
CA LYS A 99 15.39 18.19 -0.60
C LYS A 99 16.01 16.80 -0.56
N ALA A 100 15.20 15.78 -0.87
CA ALA A 100 15.64 14.40 -0.90
C ALA A 100 16.68 14.16 -2.01
N LEU A 101 16.44 14.69 -3.22
CA LEU A 101 17.37 14.56 -4.33
C LEU A 101 18.70 15.30 -4.08
N ALA A 102 18.66 16.47 -3.45
CA ALA A 102 19.88 17.19 -3.06
C ALA A 102 20.69 16.41 -2.02
N SER A 103 20.02 15.80 -1.04
CA SER A 103 20.65 14.97 -0.01
C SER A 103 21.28 13.72 -0.60
N GLU A 104 20.56 13.03 -1.50
CA GLU A 104 21.05 11.88 -2.25
C GLU A 104 22.28 12.23 -3.10
N ASN A 105 22.23 13.35 -3.83
CA ASN A 105 23.36 13.82 -4.64
C ASN A 105 24.60 14.17 -3.79
N ALA A 106 24.40 14.58 -2.53
CA ALA A 106 25.48 14.76 -1.55
C ALA A 106 25.96 13.44 -0.91
N GLY A 107 25.37 12.31 -1.31
CA GLY A 107 25.76 10.96 -0.93
C GLY A 107 25.05 10.43 0.31
N ALA A 108 23.93 11.03 0.74
CA ALA A 108 23.13 10.45 1.82
C ALA A 108 22.56 9.09 1.42
N VAL A 109 22.43 8.18 2.38
CA VAL A 109 21.87 6.83 2.16
C VAL A 109 20.37 6.76 2.48
N ALA A 110 19.82 7.78 3.14
CA ALA A 110 18.40 8.03 3.32
C ALA A 110 18.17 9.48 3.75
N THR A 111 16.97 10.01 3.56
CA THR A 111 16.58 11.38 3.95
C THR A 111 15.37 11.37 4.87
N ILE A 112 15.45 12.05 6.01
CA ILE A 112 14.34 12.27 6.95
C ILE A 112 14.00 13.76 6.92
N ILE A 113 12.80 14.09 6.48
CA ILE A 113 12.32 15.46 6.39
C ILE A 113 11.61 15.81 7.69
N CYS A 114 12.11 16.84 8.35
CA CYS A 114 11.58 17.36 9.60
C CYS A 114 10.43 18.34 9.34
N ASN A 115 9.25 18.03 9.88
CA ASN A 115 8.10 18.92 9.76
C ASN A 115 8.31 20.23 10.55
N ASN A 116 7.72 21.32 10.06
CA ASN A 116 7.73 22.63 10.73
C ASN A 116 6.34 23.05 11.27
N VAL A 117 5.35 22.15 11.14
CA VAL A 117 4.00 22.28 11.70
C VAL A 117 3.74 21.07 12.60
N THR A 118 2.89 21.22 13.61
CA THR A 118 2.49 20.10 14.47
C THR A 118 1.58 19.10 13.73
N GLY A 119 1.64 17.83 14.14
CA GLY A 119 0.83 16.75 13.59
C GLY A 119 1.61 15.79 12.69
N GLU A 120 0.91 14.77 12.20
CA GLU A 120 1.44 13.79 11.27
C GLU A 120 1.95 14.44 9.99
N PHE A 121 2.99 13.84 9.42
CA PHE A 121 3.68 14.40 8.28
C PHE A 121 4.04 13.34 7.24
N PHE A 122 3.48 13.51 6.06
CA PHE A 122 3.73 12.69 4.87
C PHE A 122 4.31 13.59 3.78
N PRO A 123 5.61 13.49 3.46
CA PRO A 123 6.21 14.27 2.39
C PRO A 123 5.63 13.86 1.03
N GLY A 124 5.13 14.83 0.26
CA GLY A 124 4.69 14.60 -1.12
C GLY A 124 5.86 14.55 -2.11
N VAL A 125 5.70 13.81 -3.21
CA VAL A 125 6.75 13.60 -4.23
C VAL A 125 7.31 14.89 -4.85
N GLY A 126 6.45 15.89 -5.07
CA GLY A 126 6.85 17.09 -5.82
C GLY A 126 7.21 16.80 -7.28
N THR A 127 7.97 17.69 -7.90
CA THR A 127 8.28 17.63 -9.33
C THR A 127 9.41 16.65 -9.68
N VAL A 128 10.30 16.37 -8.72
CA VAL A 128 11.53 15.58 -8.96
C VAL A 128 11.71 14.41 -7.99
N GLY A 129 10.71 14.11 -7.14
CA GLY A 129 10.81 13.01 -6.19
C GLY A 129 10.85 11.63 -6.84
N ASP A 130 10.39 11.50 -8.09
CA ASP A 130 10.50 10.29 -8.91
C ASP A 130 11.94 9.97 -9.33
N GLN A 131 12.86 10.93 -9.22
CA GLN A 131 14.29 10.76 -9.48
C GLN A 131 15.07 10.28 -8.25
N VAL A 132 14.46 10.30 -7.06
CA VAL A 132 15.11 9.91 -5.80
C VAL A 132 15.18 8.37 -5.73
N SER A 133 16.39 7.87 -5.50
CA SER A 133 16.71 6.43 -5.45
C SER A 133 17.15 5.95 -4.05
N THR A 134 17.03 6.80 -3.03
CA THR A 134 17.26 6.50 -1.61
C THR A 134 15.96 6.58 -0.80
N PRO A 135 15.88 5.96 0.39
CA PRO A 135 14.67 6.03 1.22
C PRO A 135 14.40 7.44 1.73
N VAL A 136 13.12 7.81 1.77
CA VAL A 136 12.66 9.09 2.30
C VAL A 136 11.60 8.87 3.39
N ALA A 137 11.70 9.63 4.47
CA ALA A 137 10.72 9.62 5.56
C ALA A 137 10.32 11.04 5.98
N GLY A 138 9.11 11.20 6.49
CA GLY A 138 8.69 12.38 7.24
C GLY A 138 8.74 12.12 8.74
N MET A 139 9.19 13.10 9.52
CA MET A 139 9.15 13.08 10.99
C MET A 139 8.40 14.31 11.53
N SER A 140 7.72 14.13 12.67
CA SER A 140 6.95 15.20 13.32
C SER A 140 7.85 16.35 13.77
N LEU A 141 7.27 17.54 13.96
CA LEU A 141 8.01 18.69 14.50
C LEU A 141 8.58 18.40 15.90
N GLU A 142 7.81 17.75 16.77
CA GLU A 142 8.20 17.48 18.15
C GLU A 142 9.38 16.51 18.23
N ASP A 143 9.34 15.43 17.46
CA ASP A 143 10.42 14.44 17.42
C ASP A 143 11.68 15.04 16.79
N CYS A 144 11.53 15.80 15.70
CA CYS A 144 12.67 16.47 15.08
C CYS A 144 13.32 17.50 15.99
N MET A 145 12.57 18.25 16.80
CA MET A 145 13.17 19.15 17.78
C MET A 145 13.99 18.38 18.82
N THR A 146 13.53 17.19 19.24
CA THR A 146 14.26 16.34 20.18
C THR A 146 15.58 15.86 19.56
N VAL A 147 15.53 15.28 18.36
CA VAL A 147 16.72 14.78 17.65
C VAL A 147 17.71 15.89 17.32
N ARG A 148 17.20 17.08 16.92
CA ARG A 148 18.02 18.25 16.56
C ARG A 148 19.00 18.65 17.66
N THR A 149 18.59 18.54 18.93
CA THR A 149 19.42 18.98 20.06
C THR A 149 20.82 18.36 20.08
N GLU A 150 20.98 17.17 19.49
CA GLU A 150 22.26 16.47 19.37
C GLU A 150 22.75 16.44 17.90
N ALA A 151 21.86 16.17 16.94
CA ALA A 151 22.24 15.88 15.55
C ALA A 151 22.75 17.09 14.75
N GLU A 152 22.50 18.33 15.19
CA GLU A 152 23.17 19.52 14.65
C GLU A 152 24.57 19.73 15.24
N GLY A 153 24.82 19.23 16.45
CA GLY A 153 26.10 19.34 17.16
C GLY A 153 27.11 18.26 16.76
N GLY A 154 26.66 17.19 16.13
CA GLY A 154 27.50 16.09 15.65
C GLY A 154 26.69 14.93 15.09
N ASP A 155 27.39 13.85 14.75
CA ASP A 155 26.76 12.63 14.25
C ASP A 155 26.11 11.85 15.40
N ILE A 156 24.89 11.37 15.16
CA ILE A 156 24.17 10.42 16.02
C ILE A 156 24.07 9.06 15.32
N ASP A 157 23.90 7.98 16.08
CA ASP A 157 23.69 6.65 15.51
C ASP A 157 22.21 6.30 15.55
N ILE A 158 21.63 5.91 14.41
CA ILE A 158 20.21 5.58 14.31
C ILE A 158 19.98 4.28 13.53
N THR A 159 18.79 3.72 13.70
CA THR A 159 18.24 2.63 12.89
C THR A 159 16.84 3.01 12.43
N LEU A 160 16.60 3.01 11.13
CA LEU A 160 15.27 3.05 10.54
C LEU A 160 14.71 1.63 10.58
N LEU A 161 13.72 1.41 11.43
CA LEU A 161 13.00 0.16 11.54
C LEU A 161 11.83 0.19 10.56
N TYR A 162 11.95 -0.61 9.51
CA TYR A 162 10.83 -0.91 8.63
C TYR A 162 9.91 -1.89 9.35
N ILE A 163 8.69 -1.47 9.62
CA ILE A 163 7.62 -2.35 10.07
C ILE A 163 6.79 -2.64 8.82
N GLU A 164 6.89 -3.87 8.32
CA GLU A 164 5.96 -4.34 7.30
C GLU A 164 4.55 -4.24 7.87
N GLU A 165 3.71 -3.40 7.26
CA GLU A 165 2.30 -3.40 7.61
C GLU A 165 1.74 -4.80 7.27
N PRO A 166 1.30 -5.57 8.28
CA PRO A 166 0.75 -6.89 8.01
C PRO A 166 -0.46 -6.70 7.10
N CYS A 167 -0.54 -7.52 6.07
CA CYS A 167 -1.64 -7.42 5.13
C CYS A 167 -2.97 -7.54 5.89
N PRO A 168 -3.94 -6.62 5.69
CA PRO A 168 -5.20 -6.65 6.42
C PRO A 168 -5.84 -8.04 6.32
N THR A 169 -6.15 -8.64 7.46
CA THR A 169 -6.91 -9.90 7.48
C THR A 169 -8.39 -9.55 7.55
N PRO A 170 -9.20 -9.92 6.53
CA PRO A 170 -10.62 -9.62 6.57
C PRO A 170 -11.30 -10.33 7.74
N SER A 171 -12.30 -9.67 8.32
CA SER A 171 -13.13 -10.25 9.38
C SER A 171 -14.47 -10.69 8.78
N TYR A 172 -14.78 -11.97 8.89
CA TYR A 172 -15.98 -12.56 8.32
C TYR A 172 -17.06 -12.79 9.38
N GLY A 173 -18.33 -12.55 9.01
CA GLY A 173 -19.47 -12.87 9.85
C GLY A 173 -19.73 -14.39 9.96
N PRO A 174 -20.54 -14.84 10.93
CA PRO A 174 -20.86 -16.26 11.13
C PRO A 174 -21.61 -16.90 9.94
N GLU A 175 -22.12 -16.11 9.01
CA GLU A 175 -22.79 -16.53 7.78
C GLU A 175 -21.83 -16.97 6.66
N VAL A 176 -20.53 -16.69 6.77
CA VAL A 176 -19.54 -17.09 5.77
C VAL A 176 -19.25 -18.58 5.91
N ILE A 177 -19.65 -19.34 4.88
CA ILE A 177 -19.52 -20.80 4.84
C ILE A 177 -18.28 -21.30 4.09
N TRP A 178 -17.59 -20.41 3.36
CA TRP A 178 -16.34 -20.67 2.64
C TRP A 178 -15.63 -19.34 2.35
N GLY A 179 -14.30 -19.31 2.41
CA GLY A 179 -13.50 -18.11 2.16
C GLY A 179 -13.02 -17.36 3.42
N ASN A 180 -13.31 -17.89 4.60
CA ASN A 180 -12.89 -17.33 5.90
C ASN A 180 -11.63 -18.01 6.48
N GLU A 181 -11.10 -19.02 5.81
CA GLU A 181 -9.84 -19.68 6.15
C GLU A 181 -8.77 -19.32 5.13
N SER A 182 -7.51 -19.18 5.57
CA SER A 182 -6.38 -18.93 4.67
C SER A 182 -6.27 -20.02 3.60
N GLY A 183 -6.07 -19.61 2.35
CA GLY A 183 -6.09 -20.44 1.16
C GLY A 183 -7.50 -20.68 0.60
N GLN A 184 -8.56 -20.13 1.20
CA GLN A 184 -9.91 -20.15 0.63
C GLN A 184 -10.30 -18.75 0.18
N GLY A 185 -10.59 -18.59 -1.12
CA GLY A 185 -11.12 -17.33 -1.65
C GLY A 185 -10.12 -16.17 -1.72
N ASP A 186 -8.99 -16.26 -1.03
CA ASP A 186 -7.87 -15.32 -1.13
C ASP A 186 -6.89 -15.70 -2.24
N PHE A 187 -6.00 -14.75 -2.53
CA PHE A 187 -4.89 -14.91 -3.48
C PHE A 187 -3.53 -14.71 -2.79
N ASP A 188 -3.43 -15.05 -1.51
CA ASP A 188 -2.17 -14.94 -0.77
C ASP A 188 -1.10 -15.84 -1.38
N GLY A 189 -0.07 -15.23 -1.98
CA GLY A 189 1.06 -15.93 -2.57
C GLY A 189 0.74 -16.77 -3.81
N GLY A 190 -0.48 -16.69 -4.37
CA GLY A 190 -0.83 -17.40 -5.61
C GLY A 190 -2.33 -17.59 -5.84
N LEU A 191 -2.67 -18.63 -6.60
CA LEU A 191 -4.05 -18.93 -6.99
C LEU A 191 -4.82 -19.75 -5.96
N ASN A 192 -4.19 -20.35 -4.94
CA ASN A 192 -4.88 -21.06 -3.84
C ASN A 192 -6.01 -22.00 -4.29
N GLY A 193 -5.73 -22.82 -5.31
CA GLY A 193 -6.68 -23.81 -5.86
C GLY A 193 -7.65 -23.27 -6.91
N TRP A 194 -7.70 -21.95 -7.13
CA TRP A 194 -8.38 -21.35 -8.26
C TRP A 194 -7.71 -21.72 -9.57
N THR A 195 -8.51 -21.90 -10.61
CA THR A 195 -8.06 -22.26 -11.96
C THR A 195 -8.39 -21.14 -12.93
N ILE A 196 -7.40 -20.74 -13.72
CA ILE A 196 -7.59 -19.81 -14.83
C ILE A 196 -7.87 -20.61 -16.10
N SER A 197 -8.92 -20.25 -16.83
CA SER A 197 -9.23 -20.78 -18.15
C SER A 197 -9.37 -19.62 -19.14
N CYS A 198 -8.64 -19.70 -20.25
CA CYS A 198 -8.56 -18.66 -21.26
C CYS A 198 -8.75 -19.25 -22.65
N GLU A 199 -9.28 -18.46 -23.58
CA GLU A 199 -9.34 -18.87 -25.00
C GLU A 199 -7.95 -18.76 -25.68
N SER A 200 -7.06 -17.88 -25.21
CA SER A 200 -5.75 -17.58 -25.81
C SER A 200 -4.55 -17.95 -24.91
N ASP A 201 -4.66 -19.01 -24.11
CA ASP A 201 -3.65 -19.54 -23.15
C ASP A 201 -3.19 -18.58 -22.03
N THR A 202 -3.39 -17.26 -22.12
CA THR A 202 -3.08 -16.27 -21.07
C THR A 202 -4.03 -15.08 -21.13
N CYS A 203 -4.83 -14.90 -20.08
CA CYS A 203 -5.85 -13.84 -19.99
C CYS A 203 -6.01 -13.31 -18.57
N PHE A 204 -5.75 -14.14 -17.55
CA PHE A 204 -5.55 -13.73 -16.18
C PHE A 204 -4.13 -14.07 -15.71
N GLY A 205 -3.61 -13.31 -14.76
CA GLY A 205 -2.37 -13.60 -14.05
C GLY A 205 -2.49 -13.24 -12.58
N TRP A 206 -1.79 -13.99 -11.72
CA TRP A 206 -1.57 -13.59 -10.34
C TRP A 206 -0.44 -12.56 -10.28
N THR A 207 -0.57 -11.57 -9.42
CA THR A 207 0.45 -10.53 -9.21
C THR A 207 0.47 -10.05 -7.76
N ILE A 208 1.64 -9.61 -7.33
CA ILE A 208 1.85 -8.83 -6.10
C ILE A 208 2.08 -7.33 -6.41
N ASP A 209 2.23 -6.98 -7.68
CA ASP A 209 2.45 -5.61 -8.14
C ASP A 209 1.11 -4.89 -8.32
N PRO A 210 0.79 -3.88 -7.48
CA PRO A 210 -0.46 -3.13 -7.57
C PRO A 210 -0.52 -2.22 -8.81
N THR A 211 0.62 -1.99 -9.47
CA THR A 211 0.73 -1.10 -10.64
C THR A 211 0.61 -1.84 -11.96
N VAL A 212 0.41 -3.16 -11.95
CA VAL A 212 0.38 -4.01 -13.15
C VAL A 212 -0.53 -3.47 -14.25
N LEU A 213 -1.67 -2.86 -13.88
CA LEU A 213 -2.66 -2.31 -14.81
C LEU A 213 -2.13 -1.13 -15.63
N GLN A 214 -1.04 -0.49 -15.19
CA GLN A 214 -0.43 0.64 -15.89
C GLN A 214 0.43 0.22 -17.08
N ASN A 215 0.68 -1.09 -17.26
CA ASN A 215 1.45 -1.60 -18.39
C ASN A 215 0.71 -1.41 -19.72
N GLY A 216 -0.63 -1.37 -19.68
CA GLY A 216 -1.47 -1.10 -20.83
C GLY A 216 -1.43 0.36 -21.31
N SER A 217 -1.77 0.57 -22.58
CA SER A 217 -1.69 1.88 -23.23
C SER A 217 -2.68 2.93 -22.71
N PHE A 218 -3.74 2.49 -22.01
CA PHE A 218 -4.90 3.32 -21.68
C PHE A 218 -5.29 3.26 -20.19
N ALA A 219 -4.46 2.66 -19.33
CA ALA A 219 -4.68 2.51 -17.90
C ALA A 219 -3.57 3.16 -17.03
N THR A 220 -2.83 4.12 -17.58
CA THR A 220 -1.85 4.93 -16.82
C THR A 220 -2.47 5.55 -15.56
N GLY A 221 -1.77 5.42 -14.43
CA GLY A 221 -2.22 5.93 -13.13
C GLY A 221 -3.31 5.09 -12.46
N VAL A 222 -3.71 3.95 -13.02
CA VAL A 222 -4.65 3.02 -12.40
C VAL A 222 -3.88 1.95 -11.63
N ASN A 223 -4.13 1.86 -10.32
CA ASN A 223 -3.62 0.80 -9.47
C ASN A 223 -4.74 -0.15 -9.04
N ILE A 224 -4.38 -1.39 -8.73
CA ILE A 224 -5.22 -2.30 -7.97
C ILE A 224 -5.28 -1.75 -6.54
N SER A 225 -6.49 -1.47 -6.06
CA SER A 225 -6.74 -0.91 -4.73
C SER A 225 -7.79 -1.75 -4.04
N THR A 226 -7.36 -2.92 -3.55
CA THR A 226 -8.16 -3.80 -2.70
C THR A 226 -7.51 -3.87 -1.31
N PRO A 227 -8.30 -4.10 -0.23
CA PRO A 227 -7.76 -4.12 1.14
C PRO A 227 -6.60 -5.09 1.34
N THR A 228 -6.60 -6.21 0.60
CA THR A 228 -5.60 -7.28 0.74
C THR A 228 -4.58 -7.30 -0.39
N MET A 229 -4.44 -6.24 -1.22
CA MET A 229 -3.52 -6.25 -2.37
C MET A 229 -2.07 -6.63 -2.00
N CYS A 230 -1.66 -6.36 -0.76
CA CYS A 230 -0.37 -6.76 -0.19
C CYS A 230 -0.08 -8.27 -0.15
N ASN A 231 -1.10 -9.14 -0.27
CA ASN A 231 -0.90 -10.59 -0.36
C ASN A 231 -1.10 -11.15 -1.79
N GLY A 232 -1.61 -10.32 -2.70
CA GLY A 232 -1.70 -10.60 -4.11
C GLY A 232 -3.12 -10.44 -4.66
N ALA A 233 -3.20 -10.38 -5.98
CA ALA A 233 -4.46 -10.32 -6.70
C ALA A 233 -4.37 -11.11 -8.01
N VAL A 234 -5.53 -11.57 -8.49
CA VAL A 234 -5.67 -12.09 -9.85
C VAL A 234 -6.24 -10.99 -10.73
N VAL A 235 -5.54 -10.71 -11.83
CA VAL A 235 -5.86 -9.60 -12.73
C VAL A 235 -6.01 -10.10 -14.17
N MET A 236 -7.01 -9.57 -14.87
CA MET A 236 -7.07 -9.59 -16.33
C MET A 236 -6.71 -8.19 -16.82
N ASP A 237 -5.44 -7.99 -17.17
CA ASP A 237 -4.98 -6.73 -17.78
C ASP A 237 -5.27 -6.75 -19.28
N SER A 238 -6.56 -6.68 -19.63
CA SER A 238 -7.00 -6.75 -21.04
C SER A 238 -6.42 -5.61 -21.89
N ASP A 239 -6.05 -4.49 -21.27
CA ASP A 239 -5.43 -3.37 -21.97
C ASP A 239 -4.01 -3.75 -22.42
N TYR A 240 -3.15 -4.16 -21.49
CA TYR A 240 -1.82 -4.65 -21.85
C TYR A 240 -1.88 -5.88 -22.76
N LEU A 241 -2.79 -6.82 -22.50
CA LEU A 241 -2.91 -8.05 -23.30
C LEU A 241 -3.40 -7.79 -24.74
N ASP A 242 -4.07 -6.67 -25.00
CA ASP A 242 -4.48 -6.27 -26.35
C ASP A 242 -3.36 -5.53 -27.10
N ASN A 243 -2.57 -4.69 -26.41
CA ASN A 243 -1.69 -3.72 -27.08
C ASN A 243 -0.25 -3.61 -26.58
N LEU A 244 0.15 -4.38 -25.56
CA LEU A 244 1.50 -4.44 -25.01
C LEU A 244 2.09 -3.07 -24.59
N GLY A 245 1.23 -2.07 -24.30
CA GLY A 245 1.66 -0.71 -23.95
C GLY A 245 2.14 0.14 -25.14
N GLY A 246 1.97 -0.33 -26.38
CA GLY A 246 2.49 0.33 -27.59
C GLY A 246 1.67 1.52 -28.11
N GLY A 247 0.66 1.98 -27.36
CA GLY A 247 -0.26 3.04 -27.75
C GLY A 247 -1.27 2.60 -28.82
N VAL A 248 -1.94 3.59 -29.41
CA VAL A 248 -2.93 3.40 -30.49
C VAL A 248 -2.43 2.50 -31.65
N PRO A 249 -1.16 2.59 -32.11
CA PRO A 249 -0.69 1.75 -33.21
C PRO A 249 -0.59 0.25 -32.88
N ALA A 250 -0.56 -0.12 -31.60
CA ALA A 250 -0.37 -1.49 -31.14
C ALA A 250 -1.67 -2.20 -30.76
N ILE A 251 -2.84 -1.54 -30.89
CA ILE A 251 -4.15 -2.16 -30.62
C ILE A 251 -4.31 -3.47 -31.40
N GLY A 252 -4.69 -4.53 -30.70
CA GLY A 252 -4.90 -5.87 -31.25
C GLY A 252 -3.62 -6.65 -31.61
N THR A 253 -2.44 -6.16 -31.23
CA THR A 253 -1.15 -6.84 -31.48
C THR A 253 -0.72 -7.79 -30.36
N GLY A 254 -1.35 -7.69 -29.20
CA GLY A 254 -1.06 -8.52 -28.03
C GLY A 254 -1.62 -9.93 -28.13
N ILE A 255 -1.43 -10.70 -27.05
CA ILE A 255 -1.75 -12.13 -26.98
C ILE A 255 -3.23 -12.41 -26.67
N CYS A 256 -3.99 -11.41 -26.23
CA CYS A 256 -5.43 -11.49 -26.01
C CYS A 256 -6.12 -10.26 -26.63
N PRO A 257 -6.14 -10.14 -27.98
CA PRO A 257 -6.81 -9.02 -28.64
C PRO A 257 -8.33 -9.06 -28.40
N ALA A 258 -8.99 -7.91 -28.43
CA ALA A 258 -10.45 -7.84 -28.24
C ALA A 258 -11.21 -8.71 -29.28
N ASN A 259 -12.10 -9.63 -28.89
CA ASN A 259 -12.57 -9.91 -27.53
C ASN A 259 -11.63 -10.85 -26.75
N CYS A 260 -11.10 -10.37 -25.63
CA CYS A 260 -10.36 -11.19 -24.68
C CYS A 260 -11.35 -11.87 -23.73
N VAL A 261 -11.40 -13.20 -23.72
CA VAL A 261 -12.33 -13.99 -22.91
C VAL A 261 -11.56 -14.89 -21.96
N GLY A 262 -11.96 -14.85 -20.69
CA GLY A 262 -11.35 -15.64 -19.63
C GLY A 262 -12.33 -15.96 -18.52
N SER A 263 -12.02 -17.00 -17.76
CA SER A 263 -12.75 -17.43 -16.58
C SER A 263 -11.79 -17.71 -15.44
N LEU A 264 -12.14 -17.22 -14.26
CA LEU A 264 -11.51 -17.58 -13.00
C LEU A 264 -12.46 -18.54 -12.27
N ILE A 265 -12.03 -19.78 -12.08
CA ILE A 265 -12.85 -20.88 -11.61
C ILE A 265 -12.41 -21.26 -10.20
N SER A 266 -13.32 -21.21 -9.23
CA SER A 266 -13.02 -21.61 -7.86
C SER A 266 -12.77 -23.12 -7.76
N PRO A 267 -12.07 -23.57 -6.69
CA PRO A 267 -12.12 -24.98 -6.32
C PRO A 267 -13.56 -25.40 -5.98
N VAL A 268 -13.80 -26.72 -5.95
CA VAL A 268 -15.11 -27.25 -5.51
C VAL A 268 -15.34 -26.89 -4.05
N ILE A 269 -16.41 -26.13 -3.79
CA ILE A 269 -16.84 -25.78 -2.44
C ILE A 269 -17.82 -26.84 -1.95
N ASP A 270 -17.44 -27.59 -0.92
CA ASP A 270 -18.28 -28.64 -0.33
C ASP A 270 -19.31 -28.04 0.64
N LEU A 271 -20.58 -28.06 0.22
CA LEU A 271 -21.70 -27.55 1.00
C LEU A 271 -22.52 -28.67 1.66
N THR A 272 -22.06 -29.92 1.64
CA THR A 272 -22.84 -31.08 2.13
C THR A 272 -23.18 -31.02 3.61
N ALA A 273 -22.39 -30.28 4.40
CA ALA A 273 -22.64 -30.04 5.82
C ALA A 273 -23.72 -28.97 6.09
N ILE A 274 -24.10 -28.17 5.09
CA ILE A 274 -25.06 -27.07 5.24
C ILE A 274 -26.47 -27.59 4.96
N THR A 275 -27.26 -27.73 6.03
CA THR A 275 -28.59 -28.39 5.97
C THR A 275 -29.77 -27.42 5.82
N ASP A 276 -29.55 -26.12 6.04
CA ASP A 276 -30.57 -25.07 5.93
C ASP A 276 -30.11 -23.96 4.97
N LEU A 277 -29.92 -24.32 3.70
CA LEU A 277 -29.46 -23.39 2.67
C LEU A 277 -30.65 -22.76 1.93
N SER A 278 -31.03 -21.54 2.31
CA SER A 278 -32.07 -20.77 1.61
C SER A 278 -31.57 -20.01 0.38
N GLY A 279 -30.26 -19.76 0.30
CA GLY A 279 -29.62 -19.02 -0.78
C GLY A 279 -28.11 -18.90 -0.56
N LEU A 280 -27.38 -18.54 -1.61
CA LEU A 280 -25.94 -18.26 -1.57
C LEU A 280 -25.72 -16.81 -1.99
N PHE A 281 -24.77 -16.17 -1.33
CA PHE A 281 -24.24 -14.86 -1.69
C PHE A 281 -22.74 -14.99 -1.92
N ILE A 282 -22.22 -14.17 -2.82
CA ILE A 282 -20.81 -14.12 -3.13
C ILE A 282 -20.38 -12.66 -3.01
N GLU A 283 -19.25 -12.45 -2.34
CA GLU A 283 -18.64 -11.14 -2.14
C GLU A 283 -17.19 -11.20 -2.64
N PHE A 284 -16.77 -10.15 -3.34
CA PHE A 284 -15.41 -9.99 -3.85
C PHE A 284 -14.96 -8.56 -3.61
N ASP A 285 -13.73 -8.38 -3.14
CA ASP A 285 -13.00 -7.13 -3.30
C ASP A 285 -12.41 -7.11 -4.72
N GLN A 286 -12.85 -6.16 -5.54
CA GLN A 286 -12.38 -6.03 -6.91
C GLN A 286 -12.15 -4.58 -7.33
N GLN A 287 -11.19 -4.39 -8.22
CA GLN A 287 -10.98 -3.16 -8.98
C GLN A 287 -11.37 -3.43 -10.43
N THR A 288 -12.26 -2.62 -11.00
CA THR A 288 -12.70 -2.77 -12.39
C THR A 288 -12.54 -1.49 -13.18
N ARG A 289 -11.89 -1.58 -14.34
CA ARG A 289 -11.92 -0.54 -15.37
C ARG A 289 -12.81 -1.02 -16.50
N GLN A 290 -13.97 -0.38 -16.66
CA GLN A 290 -14.95 -0.80 -17.66
C GLN A 290 -14.68 -0.12 -19.00
N PHE A 291 -14.48 -0.92 -20.05
CA PHE A 291 -14.49 -0.47 -21.44
C PHE A 291 -14.97 -1.60 -22.34
N ALA A 292 -16.22 -1.52 -22.81
CA ALA A 292 -16.86 -2.55 -23.63
C ALA A 292 -16.76 -3.99 -23.05
N SER A 293 -16.66 -4.11 -21.73
CA SER A 293 -16.48 -5.38 -21.02
C SER A 293 -17.81 -5.93 -20.52
N THR A 294 -17.91 -7.26 -20.46
CA THR A 294 -19.04 -7.98 -19.83
C THR A 294 -18.49 -8.90 -18.75
N TYR A 295 -19.12 -8.89 -17.57
CA TYR A 295 -18.75 -9.74 -16.44
C TYR A 295 -19.94 -10.61 -16.06
N GLN A 296 -19.69 -11.88 -15.76
CA GLN A 296 -20.71 -12.85 -15.39
C GLN A 296 -20.19 -13.72 -14.25
N VAL A 297 -21.09 -14.07 -13.34
CA VAL A 297 -20.86 -15.09 -12.32
C VAL A 297 -21.77 -16.27 -12.66
N ILE A 298 -21.17 -17.45 -12.79
CA ILE A 298 -21.86 -18.66 -13.24
C ILE A 298 -21.61 -19.75 -12.20
N LEU A 299 -22.66 -20.48 -11.82
CA LEU A 299 -22.58 -21.52 -10.80
C LEU A 299 -22.65 -22.92 -11.44
N SER A 300 -21.68 -23.78 -11.10
CA SER A 300 -21.77 -25.22 -11.37
C SER A 300 -22.19 -25.99 -10.13
N LYS A 301 -23.22 -26.84 -10.26
CA LYS A 301 -23.72 -27.70 -9.18
C LYS A 301 -23.15 -29.12 -9.22
N ASN A 302 -22.30 -29.44 -10.19
CA ASN A 302 -21.74 -30.77 -10.42
C ASN A 302 -20.22 -30.74 -10.58
N GLY A 303 -19.55 -29.87 -9.82
CA GLY A 303 -18.09 -29.81 -9.76
C GLY A 303 -17.44 -29.35 -11.06
N GLY A 304 -18.07 -28.42 -11.78
CA GLY A 304 -17.54 -27.85 -13.02
C GLY A 304 -17.81 -28.68 -14.28
N VAL A 305 -18.55 -29.79 -14.19
CA VAL A 305 -18.90 -30.63 -15.36
C VAL A 305 -19.87 -29.90 -16.31
N SER A 306 -20.82 -29.14 -15.77
CA SER A 306 -21.72 -28.29 -16.57
C SER A 306 -22.03 -26.97 -15.88
N TRP A 307 -22.38 -25.98 -16.70
CA TRP A 307 -22.67 -24.61 -16.31
C TRP A 307 -24.04 -24.20 -16.87
N PRO A 308 -25.15 -24.62 -16.24
CA PRO A 308 -26.48 -24.52 -16.85
C PRO A 308 -27.00 -23.08 -17.02
N ASP A 309 -26.31 -22.09 -16.45
CA ASP A 309 -26.65 -20.67 -16.55
C ASP A 309 -25.93 -19.96 -17.74
N THR A 310 -25.26 -20.71 -18.63
CA THR A 310 -24.65 -20.24 -19.90
C THR A 310 -25.50 -20.62 -21.11
#